data_AF-A0A2N9VPH2-F1
#
_entry.id   AF-A0A2N9VPH2-F1
#
_cell.length_a   1.000
_cell.length_b   1.000
_cell.length_c   1.000
_cell.angle_alpha   90.00
_cell.angle_beta   90.00
_cell.angle_gamma   90.00
#
_symmetry.space_group_name_H-M   'P 1'
#
loop_
_entity.id
_entity.type
_entity.pdbx_description
1 polymer ?
#
loop_
_entity_poly.entity_id
_entity_poly.type
_entity_poly.pdbx_seq_one_letter_code
_entity_poly.pdbx_strand_id
1 'polypeptide(L)'
;MAQPATHSAQPAVHAEDHQQHPIKLYLAVWGLLFVLSFFSYLVDYLHVQGYLRWTLILIFMVLKAGLIVAIFMHMAWERLALIYAILLPPVLVLVFVALMVSEANYTLLTRLVFFGAAP
;
A
#
# COMPACT_ATOMS: atom_id res chain seq x y z
N MET A 1 10.79 6.31 -74.26
CA MET A 1 11.12 7.73 -74.05
C MET A 1 10.43 8.21 -72.78
N ALA A 2 11.23 8.69 -71.81
CA ALA A 2 10.96 9.61 -70.70
C ALA A 2 9.82 9.35 -69.66
N GLN A 3 10.23 9.01 -68.42
CA GLN A 3 9.66 9.51 -67.14
C GLN A 3 10.09 10.99 -66.95
N PRO A 4 9.43 11.87 -66.14
CA PRO A 4 9.16 11.74 -64.69
C PRO A 4 7.78 12.36 -64.28
N ALA A 5 7.28 12.53 -63.05
CA ALA A 5 7.85 12.63 -61.72
C ALA A 5 6.78 12.26 -60.66
N THR A 6 7.25 11.59 -59.62
CA THR A 6 6.81 11.60 -58.22
C THR A 6 5.73 12.63 -57.82
N HIS A 7 4.58 12.13 -57.36
CA HIS A 7 3.87 12.73 -56.23
C HIS A 7 3.77 11.69 -55.12
N SER A 8 4.73 11.80 -54.21
CA SER A 8 4.71 11.27 -52.85
C SER A 8 3.45 11.78 -52.14
N ALA A 9 2.36 11.00 -52.20
CA ALA A 9 1.28 11.12 -51.24
C ALA A 9 1.82 10.63 -49.89
N GLN A 10 1.99 11.60 -48.99
CA GLN A 10 2.47 11.44 -47.63
C GLN A 10 1.78 10.26 -46.92
N PRO A 11 2.52 9.51 -46.07
CA PRO A 11 1.91 8.53 -45.20
C PRO A 11 0.86 9.24 -44.33
N ALA A 12 -0.36 8.76 -44.43
CA ALA A 12 -1.47 9.17 -43.62
C ALA A 12 -1.10 8.99 -42.14
N VAL A 13 -1.20 10.11 -41.41
CA VAL A 13 -1.52 10.22 -39.98
C VAL A 13 -0.66 9.33 -39.08
N HIS A 14 0.28 9.96 -38.39
CA HIS A 14 0.95 9.40 -37.21
C HIS A 14 -0.08 8.76 -36.28
N ALA A 15 -0.18 7.44 -36.39
CA ALA A 15 -0.71 6.58 -35.36
C ALA A 15 0.17 6.74 -34.11
N GLU A 16 -0.44 6.38 -32.98
CA GLU A 16 0.16 6.31 -31.65
C GLU A 16 0.07 7.61 -30.82
N ASP A 17 -1.17 7.95 -30.46
CA ASP A 17 -1.51 8.62 -29.20
C ASP A 17 -1.02 7.72 -28.04
N HIS A 18 0.27 7.82 -27.77
CA HIS A 18 0.92 7.14 -26.67
C HIS A 18 0.36 7.73 -25.38
N GLN A 19 -0.56 6.99 -24.78
CA GLN A 19 -0.81 6.73 -23.36
C GLN A 19 0.37 7.05 -22.39
N GLN A 20 0.84 8.32 -22.35
CA GLN A 20 2.14 8.73 -21.80
C GLN A 20 2.12 9.38 -20.42
N HIS A 21 1.01 9.34 -19.69
CA HIS A 21 0.97 9.82 -18.30
C HIS A 21 1.02 8.78 -17.14
N PRO A 22 1.54 7.54 -17.30
CA PRO A 22 1.88 6.72 -16.13
C PRO A 22 3.17 7.18 -15.42
N ILE A 23 4.16 7.74 -16.13
CA ILE A 23 5.49 8.04 -15.52
C ILE A 23 5.43 9.17 -14.46
N LYS A 24 4.60 10.19 -14.69
CA LYS A 24 4.40 11.30 -13.74
C LYS A 24 3.77 10.81 -12.45
N LEU A 25 2.88 9.82 -12.54
CA LEU A 25 2.19 9.25 -11.38
C LEU A 25 3.18 8.47 -10.51
N TYR A 26 4.02 7.63 -11.10
CA TYR A 26 5.07 6.92 -10.37
C TYR A 26 6.05 7.86 -9.68
N LEU A 27 6.52 8.92 -10.35
CA LEU A 27 7.42 9.91 -9.75
C LEU A 27 6.77 10.70 -8.60
N ALA A 28 5.50 11.10 -8.75
CA ALA A 28 4.76 11.79 -7.69
C ALA A 28 4.59 10.89 -6.45
N VAL A 29 4.21 9.63 -6.66
CA VAL A 29 4.01 8.66 -5.57
C VAL A 29 5.33 8.27 -4.93
N TRP A 30 6.40 8.14 -5.71
CA TRP A 30 7.75 7.95 -5.19
C TRP A 30 8.18 9.11 -4.28
N GLY A 31 7.95 10.35 -4.72
CA GLY A 31 8.19 11.54 -3.90
C GLY A 31 7.34 11.54 -2.63
N LEU A 32 6.07 11.15 -2.72
CA LEU A 32 5.20 11.02 -1.56
C LEU A 32 5.68 9.94 -0.58
N LEU A 33 6.12 8.77 -1.06
CA LEU A 33 6.72 7.71 -0.23
C LEU A 33 7.99 8.19 0.47
N PHE A 34 8.81 8.99 -0.21
CA PHE A 34 10.00 9.58 0.37
C PHE A 34 9.65 10.53 1.52
N VAL A 35 8.72 11.46 1.29
CA VAL A 35 8.22 12.39 2.32
C VAL A 35 7.64 11.61 3.50
N LEU A 36 6.83 10.59 3.22
CA LEU A 36 6.20 9.77 4.25
C LEU A 36 7.23 9.01 5.10
N SER A 37 8.28 8.49 4.46
CA SER A 37 9.39 7.81 5.13
C SER A 37 10.22 8.78 5.98
N PHE A 38 10.42 10.01 5.49
CA PHE A 38 11.06 11.07 6.25
C PHE A 38 10.25 11.45 7.49
N PHE A 39 8.93 11.61 7.36
CA PHE A 39 8.05 11.87 8.50
C PHE A 39 8.06 10.73 9.53
N SER A 40 8.06 9.46 9.07
CA SER A 40 8.22 8.32 9.96
C SER A 40 9.52 8.42 10.76
N TYR A 41 10.63 8.72 10.10
CA TYR A 41 11.93 8.89 10.77
C TYR A 41 11.95 10.10 11.72
N LEU A 42 11.27 11.19 11.37
CA LEU A 42 11.17 12.37 12.22
C LEU A 42 10.44 12.07 13.53
N VAL A 43 9.42 11.22 13.51
CA VAL A 43 8.73 10.78 14.74
C VAL A 43 9.66 10.01 15.67
N ASP A 44 10.50 9.14 15.12
CA ASP A 44 11.53 8.44 15.88
C ASP A 44 12.58 9.43 16.43
N TYR A 45 12.95 10.45 15.66
CA TYR A 45 13.92 11.47 16.06
C TYR A 45 13.39 12.41 17.15
N LEU A 46 12.11 12.77 17.12
CA LEU A 46 11.46 13.62 18.12
C LEU A 46 11.24 12.89 19.47
N HIS A 47 11.72 11.64 19.61
CA HIS A 47 11.68 10.85 20.83
C HIS A 47 10.28 10.85 21.49
N VAL A 48 9.24 10.81 20.66
CA VAL A 48 7.86 10.78 21.14
C VAL A 48 7.70 9.53 22.03
N GLN A 49 7.26 9.72 23.28
CA GLN A 49 7.19 8.62 24.26
C GLN A 49 5.78 8.03 24.36
N GLY A 50 5.72 6.77 24.79
CA GLY A 50 4.47 6.06 25.08
C GLY A 50 3.68 5.64 23.84
N TYR A 51 2.35 5.60 23.99
CA TYR A 51 1.41 5.12 22.98
C TYR A 51 1.41 5.96 21.70
N LEU A 52 1.76 7.24 21.79
CA LEU A 52 1.73 8.16 20.65
C LEU A 52 2.76 7.77 19.57
N ARG A 53 3.89 7.18 19.96
CA ARG A 53 4.88 6.65 19.00
C ARG A 53 4.33 5.42 18.28
N TRP A 54 3.72 4.51 19.02
CA TRP A 54 3.14 3.29 18.47
C TRP A 54 2.06 3.57 17.44
N THR A 55 1.10 4.45 17.77
CA THR A 55 0.02 4.79 16.85
C THR A 55 0.55 5.48 15.59
N LEU A 56 1.51 6.38 15.74
CA LEU A 56 2.03 7.17 14.64
C LEU A 56 2.91 6.34 13.68
N ILE A 57 3.74 5.44 14.22
CA ILE A 57 4.49 4.47 13.41
C ILE A 57 3.53 3.55 12.66
N LEU A 58 2.50 3.01 13.33
CA LEU A 58 1.50 2.16 12.68
C LEU A 58 0.76 2.90 11.56
N ILE A 59 0.37 4.17 11.78
CA ILE A 59 -0.25 5.01 10.75
C ILE A 59 0.69 5.15 9.55
N PHE A 60 1.95 5.52 9.75
CA PHE A 60 2.92 5.64 8.64
C PHE A 60 3.18 4.32 7.94
N MET A 61 3.19 3.21 8.67
CA MET A 61 3.38 1.86 8.15
C MET A 61 2.20 1.42 7.25
N VAL A 62 0.97 1.68 7.66
CA VAL A 62 -0.23 1.40 6.85
C VAL A 62 -0.31 2.35 5.66
N LEU A 63 -0.05 3.65 5.84
CA LEU A 63 -0.12 4.64 4.76
C LEU A 63 0.88 4.31 3.65
N LYS A 64 2.13 4.00 4.00
CA LYS A 64 3.15 3.64 3.00
C LYS A 64 2.83 2.32 2.31
N ALA A 65 2.36 1.31 3.05
CA ALA A 65 1.99 0.02 2.48
C ALA A 65 0.79 0.15 1.53
N GLY A 66 -0.24 0.90 1.92
CA GLY A 66 -1.40 1.18 1.08
C GLY A 66 -1.03 1.94 -0.20
N LEU A 67 -0.13 2.92 -0.11
CA LEU A 67 0.34 3.67 -1.27
C LEU A 67 1.17 2.80 -2.23
N ILE A 68 2.00 1.90 -1.70
CA ILE A 68 2.73 0.90 -2.49
C ILE A 68 1.76 -0.05 -3.19
N VAL A 69 0.78 -0.59 -2.46
CA VAL A 69 -0.20 -1.53 -3.01
C VAL A 69 -1.07 -0.87 -4.10
N ALA A 70 -1.53 0.36 -3.87
CA ALA A 70 -2.37 1.07 -4.84
C ALA A 70 -1.67 1.35 -6.18
N ILE A 71 -0.37 1.70 -6.13
CA ILE A 71 0.35 2.24 -7.29
C ILE A 71 1.41 1.29 -7.84
N PHE A 72 2.30 0.79 -6.98
CA PHE A 72 3.40 -0.09 -7.42
C PHE A 72 2.94 -1.51 -7.70
N MET A 73 1.92 -2.00 -6.99
CA MET A 73 1.23 -3.25 -7.35
C MET A 73 0.10 -3.03 -8.37
N HIS A 74 0.07 -1.88 -9.07
CA HIS A 74 -0.78 -1.61 -10.25
C HIS A 74 -2.28 -1.93 -10.03
N MET A 75 -2.76 -1.89 -8.79
CA MET A 75 -4.12 -2.30 -8.45
C MET A 75 -5.20 -1.31 -8.90
N ALA A 76 -4.81 -0.10 -9.30
CA ALA A 76 -5.74 0.86 -9.87
C ALA A 76 -6.29 0.45 -11.26
N TRP A 77 -5.64 -0.50 -11.96
CA TRP A 77 -5.96 -0.86 -13.35
C TRP A 77 -6.10 -2.36 -13.65
N GLU A 78 -6.12 -3.24 -12.64
CA GLU A 78 -6.26 -4.70 -12.83
C GLU A 78 -7.45 -5.34 -12.08
N ARG A 79 -7.73 -6.62 -12.41
CA ARG A 79 -8.87 -7.41 -11.92
C ARG A 79 -8.90 -7.50 -10.38
N LEU A 80 -10.11 -7.38 -9.82
CA LEU A 80 -10.42 -7.56 -8.38
C LEU A 80 -9.79 -8.84 -7.77
N ALA A 81 -9.58 -9.89 -8.57
CA ALA A 81 -8.95 -11.13 -8.11
C ALA A 81 -7.52 -10.93 -7.57
N LEU A 82 -6.71 -10.05 -8.17
CA LEU A 82 -5.34 -9.76 -7.69
C LEU A 82 -5.38 -8.95 -6.39
N ILE A 83 -6.37 -8.06 -6.25
CA ILE A 83 -6.62 -7.31 -5.01
C ILE A 83 -6.89 -8.28 -3.86
N TYR A 84 -7.81 -9.23 -4.06
CA TYR A 84 -8.11 -10.22 -3.04
C TYR A 84 -6.90 -11.12 -2.76
N ALA A 85 -6.12 -11.53 -3.75
CA ALA A 85 -4.95 -12.37 -3.52
C ALA A 85 -3.89 -11.72 -2.60
N ILE A 86 -3.70 -10.39 -2.68
CA ILE A 86 -2.68 -9.66 -1.91
C ILE A 86 -3.24 -9.16 -0.56
N LEU A 87 -4.50 -8.74 -0.53
CA LEU A 87 -5.12 -8.16 0.68
C LEU A 87 -5.70 -9.22 1.62
N LEU A 88 -6.11 -10.38 1.10
CA LEU A 88 -6.68 -11.46 1.91
C LEU A 88 -5.68 -12.04 2.93
N PRO A 89 -4.40 -12.30 2.61
CA PRO A 89 -3.46 -12.85 3.59
C PRO A 89 -3.23 -11.91 4.81
N PRO A 90 -2.96 -10.59 4.64
CA PRO A 90 -2.86 -9.66 5.76
C PRO A 90 -4.14 -9.60 6.60
N VAL A 91 -5.32 -9.57 5.96
CA VAL A 91 -6.60 -9.52 6.67
C VAL A 91 -6.83 -10.81 7.46
N LEU A 92 -6.52 -11.97 6.89
CA LEU A 92 -6.64 -13.24 7.58
C LEU A 92 -5.74 -13.30 8.82
N VAL A 93 -4.51 -12.79 8.71
CA VAL A 93 -3.60 -12.68 9.87
C VAL A 93 -4.18 -11.76 10.93
N LEU A 94 -4.74 -10.60 10.57
CA LEU A 94 -5.37 -9.69 11.53
C LEU A 94 -6.57 -10.33 12.24
N VAL A 95 -7.42 -11.05 11.50
CA VAL A 95 -8.56 -11.79 12.07
C VAL A 95 -8.06 -12.88 13.02
N PHE A 96 -7.05 -13.65 12.62
CA PHE A 96 -6.48 -14.69 13.46
C PHE A 96 -5.88 -14.12 14.76
N VAL A 97 -5.13 -13.02 14.67
CA VAL A 97 -4.60 -12.32 15.84
C VAL A 97 -5.73 -11.81 16.74
N ALA A 98 -6.79 -11.23 16.19
CA ALA A 98 -7.93 -10.76 16.97
C ALA A 98 -8.63 -11.90 17.72
N LEU A 99 -8.81 -13.06 17.08
CA LEU A 99 -9.35 -14.26 17.72
C LEU A 99 -8.43 -14.77 18.83
N MET A 100 -7.11 -14.81 18.61
CA MET A 100 -6.15 -15.25 19.62
C MET A 100 -6.09 -14.30 20.83
N VAL A 101 -6.21 -12.98 20.61
CA VAL A 101 -6.32 -11.99 21.70
C VAL A 101 -7.60 -12.20 22.49
N SER A 102 -8.72 -12.48 21.82
CA SER A 102 -9.99 -12.79 22.47
C SER A 102 -9.88 -14.03 23.37
N GLU A 103 -9.37 -15.14 22.83
CA GLU A 103 -9.15 -16.39 23.58
C GLU A 103 -8.19 -16.23 24.76
N ALA A 104 -7.11 -15.45 24.57
CA ALA A 104 -6.17 -15.13 25.63
C ALA A 104 -6.86 -14.37 26.78
N ASN A 105 -7.73 -13.41 26.47
CA ASN A 105 -8.51 -12.69 27.47
C ASN A 105 -9.51 -13.60 28.20
N TYR A 106 -10.22 -14.48 27.49
CA TYR A 106 -11.11 -15.47 28.11
C TYR A 106 -10.37 -16.41 29.06
N THR A 107 -9.18 -16.87 28.65
CA THR A 107 -8.31 -17.72 29.48
C THR A 107 -7.84 -16.98 30.73
N LEU A 108 -7.44 -15.71 30.58
CA LEU A 108 -7.02 -14.85 31.70
C LEU A 108 -8.18 -14.66 32.68
N LEU A 109 -9.35 -14.25 32.20
CA LEU A 109 -10.54 -14.01 33.02
C LEU A 109 -10.95 -15.26 33.80
N THR A 110 -11.00 -16.41 33.13
CA THR A 110 -11.30 -17.69 33.76
C THR A 110 -10.28 -18.02 34.85
N ARG A 111 -8.98 -17.79 34.59
CA ARG A 111 -7.94 -18.01 35.60
C ARG A 111 -8.12 -17.08 36.81
N LEU A 112 -8.45 -15.81 36.61
CA LEU A 112 -8.71 -14.88 37.72
C LEU A 112 -9.95 -15.27 38.53
N VAL A 113 -11.03 -15.69 37.86
CA VAL A 113 -12.28 -16.08 38.52
C VAL A 113 -12.10 -17.34 39.37
N PHE A 114 -11.39 -18.35 38.87
CA PHE A 114 -11.25 -19.64 39.56
C PHE A 114 -10.00 -19.77 40.43
N PHE A 115 -8.90 -19.07 40.11
CA PHE A 115 -7.61 -19.17 40.82
C PHE A 115 -7.11 -17.84 41.40
N GLY A 116 -7.75 -16.71 41.09
CA GLY A 116 -7.41 -15.40 41.67
C GLY A 116 -7.96 -15.17 43.08
N ALA A 117 -8.81 -16.08 43.57
CA ALA A 117 -9.38 -16.09 44.92
C ALA A 117 -8.70 -17.12 45.84
N ALA A 118 -7.38 -17.32 45.70
CA ALA A 118 -6.56 -17.97 46.72
C ALA A 118 -5.91 -16.86 47.59
N PRO A 119 -5.76 -17.06 48.91
CA PRO A 119 -5.44 -16.00 49.89
C PRO A 119 -4.14 -15.24 49.62
#